data_AF-A0A3B8RYS3-F1
#
_entry.id   AF-A0A3B8RYS3-F1
#
_cell.length_a   1.000
_cell.length_b   1.000
_cell.length_c   1.000
_cell.angle_alpha   90.00
_cell.angle_beta   90.00
_cell.angle_gamma   90.00
#
_symmetry.space_group_name_H-M   'P 1'
#
loop_
_entity.id
_entity.type
_entity.pdbx_description
1 polymer ?
#
loop_
_entity_poly.entity_id
_entity_poly.type
_entity_poly.pdbx_seq_one_letter_code
_entity_poly.pdbx_strand_id
1 'polypeptide(L)'
;MNKLTTYGVFATLIILMAGCSVFKSKDKTDEEREKARLLSEQQLYERVQEYLDDERFDLAVKNLQLLESRFPFGVYADQSQLEIVYAYYRDNNEEAAIAAADRFLRLHPRHPDADYAWYMKGLANYSLEPGLLSRFYQTDHSARDVASARRSFREFQEFLRRYPDSVYAADARVRMVNIKDVLARHEMVVANYYVKRRAYTAAINRAKAVVEQYPRTEAMSDAFALLVFCYHRMDLTELADDNLAVLKANFPNHPSLDENGDYRFAADFNLDHRSWLNRGSFGLLDAPRAPIFDIRESKK
;
A
#
# COMPACT_ATOMS: atom_id res chain seq x y z
N MET A 1 -6.86 55.11 -5.12
CA MET A 1 -7.42 54.00 -5.92
C MET A 1 -8.86 53.78 -5.48
N ASN A 2 -9.79 54.01 -6.41
CA ASN A 2 -11.21 54.22 -6.10
C ASN A 2 -11.90 52.93 -5.69
N LYS A 3 -12.68 52.96 -4.59
CA LYS A 3 -13.47 51.82 -4.12
C LYS A 3 -14.40 51.26 -5.22
N LEU A 4 -14.83 52.10 -6.17
CA LEU A 4 -15.64 51.68 -7.33
C LEU A 4 -14.92 50.68 -8.26
N THR A 5 -13.60 50.82 -8.48
CA THR A 5 -12.87 49.88 -9.35
C THR A 5 -12.69 48.52 -8.67
N THR A 6 -12.57 48.50 -7.34
CA THR A 6 -12.43 47.26 -6.57
C THR A 6 -13.72 46.44 -6.54
N TYR A 7 -14.88 47.10 -6.42
CA TYR A 7 -16.18 46.42 -6.50
C TYR A 7 -16.52 45.93 -7.91
N GLY A 8 -16.10 46.67 -8.94
CA GLY A 8 -16.27 46.26 -10.34
C GLY A 8 -15.55 44.95 -10.67
N VAL A 9 -14.29 44.82 -10.22
CA VAL A 9 -13.47 43.60 -10.41
C VAL A 9 -14.03 42.40 -9.65
N PHE A 10 -14.56 42.62 -8.43
CA PHE A 10 -15.20 41.54 -7.66
C PHE A 10 -16.48 41.02 -8.32
N ALA A 11 -17.29 41.90 -8.91
CA ALA A 11 -18.52 41.51 -9.60
C ALA A 11 -18.24 40.73 -10.91
N THR A 12 -17.19 41.08 -11.66
CA THR A 12 -16.81 40.34 -12.88
C THR A 12 -16.26 38.95 -12.56
N LEU A 13 -15.54 38.81 -11.43
CA LEU A 13 -14.99 37.53 -10.97
C LEU A 13 -16.08 36.54 -10.54
N ILE A 14 -17.19 37.01 -9.96
CA ILE A 14 -18.33 36.17 -9.56
C ILE A 14 -19.11 35.67 -10.79
N ILE A 15 -19.22 36.49 -11.85
CA ILE A 15 -19.91 36.10 -13.10
C ILE A 15 -19.10 35.04 -13.87
N LEU A 16 -17.76 35.12 -13.85
CA LEU A 16 -16.88 34.11 -14.44
C LEU A 16 -16.91 32.76 -13.69
N MET A 17 -17.20 32.76 -12.39
CA MET A 17 -17.31 31.54 -11.58
C MET A 17 -18.70 30.86 -11.67
N ALA A 18 -19.73 31.56 -12.17
CA ALA A 18 -21.08 31.02 -12.34
C ALA A 18 -21.30 30.29 -13.69
N GLY A 19 -20.30 30.26 -14.58
CA GLY A 19 -20.42 29.74 -15.94
C GLY A 19 -20.41 28.21 -16.11
N CYS A 20 -20.09 27.43 -15.07
CA CYS A 20 -19.88 25.98 -15.23
C CYS A 20 -21.05 25.08 -14.77
N SER A 21 -22.15 25.62 -14.22
CA SER A 21 -23.27 24.80 -13.73
C SER A 21 -24.50 24.77 -14.64
N VAL A 22 -24.58 25.65 -15.64
CA VAL A 22 -25.76 25.77 -16.53
C VAL A 22 -25.68 24.86 -17.76
N PHE A 23 -24.49 24.37 -18.12
CA PHE A 23 -24.29 23.34 -19.17
C PHE A 23 -24.21 21.93 -18.56
N LYS A 24 -25.14 21.58 -17.67
CA LYS A 24 -25.34 20.19 -17.25
C LYS A 24 -26.20 19.52 -18.33
N SER A 25 -25.55 18.95 -19.34
CA SER A 25 -26.18 18.17 -20.39
C SER A 25 -26.96 16.99 -19.81
N LYS A 26 -28.25 17.22 -19.56
CA LYS A 26 -29.28 16.19 -19.50
C LYS A 26 -29.45 15.72 -20.95
N ASP A 27 -28.99 14.51 -21.34
CA ASP A 27 -29.72 13.68 -22.32
C ASP A 27 -29.02 12.43 -22.86
N LYS A 28 -27.69 12.25 -22.83
CA LYS A 28 -27.11 11.02 -23.43
C LYS A 28 -27.13 9.81 -22.50
N THR A 29 -26.78 9.99 -21.23
CA THR A 29 -26.59 8.89 -20.27
C THR A 29 -27.91 8.27 -19.80
N ASP A 30 -28.98 9.06 -19.71
CA ASP A 30 -30.29 8.58 -19.27
C ASP A 30 -31.03 7.83 -20.40
N GLU A 31 -30.88 8.26 -21.65
CA GLU A 31 -31.42 7.57 -22.82
C GLU A 31 -30.72 6.21 -23.06
N GLU A 32 -29.39 6.15 -22.88
CA GLU A 32 -28.61 4.91 -22.95
C GLU A 32 -29.05 3.89 -21.88
N ARG A 33 -29.38 4.36 -20.67
CA ARG A 33 -29.89 3.51 -19.58
C ARG A 33 -31.26 2.91 -19.91
N GLU A 34 -32.17 3.69 -20.45
CA GLU A 34 -33.49 3.16 -20.86
C GLU A 34 -33.35 2.17 -22.02
N LYS A 35 -32.46 2.42 -22.99
CA LYS A 35 -32.15 1.46 -24.06
C LYS A 35 -31.57 0.16 -23.50
N ALA A 36 -30.70 0.22 -22.49
CA ALA A 36 -30.11 -0.97 -21.87
C ALA A 36 -31.18 -1.85 -21.18
N ARG A 37 -32.26 -1.25 -20.66
CA ARG A 37 -33.39 -1.99 -20.04
C ARG A 37 -34.23 -2.78 -21.03
N LEU A 38 -34.14 -2.49 -22.33
CA LEU A 38 -34.88 -3.20 -23.37
C LEU A 38 -34.09 -4.34 -23.99
N LEU A 39 -32.79 -4.45 -23.68
CA LEU A 39 -31.93 -5.50 -24.22
C LEU A 39 -32.25 -6.89 -23.67
N SER A 40 -31.95 -7.91 -24.48
CA SER A 40 -31.84 -9.29 -24.01
C SER A 40 -30.62 -9.47 -23.10
N GLU A 41 -30.55 -10.61 -22.39
CA GLU A 41 -29.42 -10.93 -21.52
C GLU A 41 -28.09 -10.93 -22.30
N GLN A 42 -28.03 -11.64 -23.43
CA GLN A 42 -26.84 -11.71 -24.28
C GLN A 42 -26.41 -10.34 -24.79
N GLN A 43 -27.34 -9.53 -25.30
CA GLN A 43 -27.03 -8.18 -25.80
C GLN A 43 -26.51 -7.26 -24.69
N LEU A 44 -27.04 -7.42 -23.46
CA LEU A 44 -26.58 -6.66 -22.32
C LEU A 44 -25.16 -7.08 -21.92
N TYR A 45 -24.87 -8.39 -21.96
CA TYR A 45 -23.54 -8.92 -21.69
C TYR A 45 -22.52 -8.50 -22.75
N GLU A 46 -22.85 -8.59 -24.04
CA GLU A 46 -22.00 -8.10 -25.14
C GLU A 46 -21.64 -6.63 -24.95
N ARG A 47 -22.62 -5.80 -24.60
CA ARG A 47 -22.38 -4.39 -24.29
C ARG A 47 -21.50 -4.17 -23.06
N VAL A 48 -21.58 -5.04 -22.04
CA VAL A 48 -20.64 -4.98 -20.91
C VAL A 48 -19.22 -5.24 -21.41
N GLN A 49 -19.01 -6.25 -22.26
CA GLN A 49 -17.68 -6.54 -22.78
C GLN A 49 -17.11 -5.35 -23.55
N GLU A 50 -17.92 -4.69 -24.39
CA GLU A 50 -17.52 -3.43 -25.06
C GLU A 50 -17.07 -2.36 -24.05
N TYR A 51 -17.81 -2.16 -22.95
CA TYR A 51 -17.41 -1.19 -21.93
C TYR A 51 -16.15 -1.60 -21.16
N LEU A 52 -15.92 -2.90 -20.93
CA LEU A 52 -14.70 -3.39 -20.29
C LEU A 52 -13.48 -3.21 -21.20
N ASP A 53 -13.63 -3.49 -22.49
CA ASP A 53 -12.60 -3.32 -23.52
C ASP A 53 -12.24 -1.83 -23.73
N ASP A 54 -13.24 -0.96 -23.69
CA ASP A 54 -13.09 0.50 -23.77
C ASP A 54 -12.60 1.14 -22.44
N GLU A 55 -12.33 0.35 -21.40
CA GLU A 55 -11.95 0.79 -20.05
C GLU A 55 -12.99 1.73 -19.39
N ARG A 56 -14.26 1.66 -19.80
CA ARG A 56 -15.40 2.40 -19.24
C ARG A 56 -16.02 1.62 -18.07
N PHE A 57 -15.22 1.39 -17.04
CA PHE A 57 -15.57 0.51 -15.91
C PHE A 57 -16.84 0.95 -15.16
N ASP A 58 -17.08 2.26 -15.02
CA ASP A 58 -18.27 2.78 -14.35
C ASP A 58 -19.57 2.39 -15.06
N LEU A 59 -19.54 2.31 -16.39
CA LEU A 59 -20.68 1.88 -17.21
C LEU A 59 -20.79 0.37 -17.27
N ALA A 60 -19.66 -0.34 -17.34
CA ALA A 60 -19.64 -1.80 -17.21
C ALA A 60 -20.34 -2.23 -15.92
N VAL A 61 -19.96 -1.66 -14.76
CA VAL A 61 -20.60 -1.95 -13.47
C VAL A 61 -22.11 -1.70 -13.50
N LYS A 62 -22.56 -0.56 -14.04
CA LYS A 62 -24.00 -0.25 -14.10
C LYS A 62 -24.78 -1.27 -14.95
N ASN A 63 -24.21 -1.71 -16.06
CA ASN A 63 -24.86 -2.69 -16.95
C ASN A 63 -24.79 -4.11 -16.37
N LEU A 64 -23.70 -4.47 -15.69
CA LEU A 64 -23.58 -5.72 -14.94
C LEU A 64 -24.60 -5.81 -13.80
N GLN A 65 -24.74 -4.75 -13.00
CA GLN A 65 -25.78 -4.68 -11.96
C GLN A 65 -27.19 -4.78 -12.54
N LEU A 66 -27.42 -4.15 -13.70
CA LEU A 66 -28.69 -4.29 -14.42
C LEU A 66 -28.91 -5.75 -14.87
N LEU A 67 -27.88 -6.41 -15.37
CA LEU A 67 -27.92 -7.82 -15.76
C LEU A 67 -28.30 -8.71 -14.57
N GLU A 68 -27.63 -8.58 -13.44
CA GLU A 68 -27.96 -9.35 -12.22
C GLU A 68 -29.40 -9.13 -11.76
N SER A 69 -29.89 -7.88 -11.82
CA SER A 69 -31.23 -7.54 -11.36
C SER A 69 -32.35 -8.06 -12.27
N ARG A 70 -32.11 -8.11 -13.59
CA ARG A 70 -33.10 -8.53 -14.59
C ARG A 70 -33.04 -10.03 -14.87
N PHE A 71 -31.83 -10.60 -14.83
CA PHE A 71 -31.54 -11.98 -15.20
C PHE A 71 -30.75 -12.69 -14.08
N PRO A 72 -31.28 -12.77 -12.84
CA PRO A 72 -30.55 -13.33 -11.68
C PRO A 72 -30.21 -14.83 -11.80
N PHE A 73 -30.86 -15.55 -12.72
CA PHE A 73 -30.61 -16.96 -13.03
C PHE A 73 -30.20 -17.16 -14.50
N GLY A 74 -29.77 -16.07 -15.14
CA GLY A 74 -29.30 -16.09 -16.52
C GLY A 74 -27.99 -16.85 -16.68
N VAL A 75 -27.63 -17.14 -17.93
CA VAL A 75 -26.37 -17.82 -18.28
C VAL A 75 -25.15 -17.01 -17.83
N TYR A 76 -25.24 -15.68 -17.87
CA TYR A 76 -24.16 -14.77 -17.51
C TYR A 76 -24.23 -14.25 -16.07
N ALA A 77 -25.18 -14.72 -15.26
CA ALA A 77 -25.42 -14.19 -13.92
C ALA A 77 -24.20 -14.35 -13.00
N ASP A 78 -23.64 -15.55 -12.90
CA ASP A 78 -22.48 -15.83 -12.04
C ASP A 78 -21.22 -15.11 -12.57
N GLN A 79 -21.01 -15.15 -13.89
CA GLN A 79 -19.89 -14.46 -14.55
C GLN A 79 -19.96 -12.94 -14.34
N SER A 80 -21.16 -12.37 -14.40
CA SER A 80 -21.36 -10.93 -14.19
C SER A 80 -20.94 -10.47 -12.80
N GLN A 81 -21.17 -11.29 -11.76
CA GLN A 81 -20.74 -10.97 -10.41
C GLN A 81 -19.20 -10.90 -10.30
N LEU A 82 -18.48 -11.79 -10.98
CA LEU A 82 -17.01 -11.76 -11.04
C LEU A 82 -16.49 -10.55 -11.82
N GLU A 83 -17.14 -10.20 -12.93
CA GLU A 83 -16.78 -9.03 -13.72
C GLU A 83 -17.03 -7.72 -12.99
N ILE A 84 -18.03 -7.65 -12.10
CA ILE A 84 -18.22 -6.50 -11.21
C ILE A 84 -17.01 -6.31 -10.30
N VAL A 85 -16.44 -7.39 -9.74
CA VAL A 85 -15.23 -7.33 -8.91
C VAL A 85 -14.07 -6.73 -9.73
N TYR A 86 -13.87 -7.23 -10.94
CA TYR A 86 -12.84 -6.76 -11.85
C TYR A 86 -13.02 -5.29 -12.23
N ALA A 87 -14.23 -4.91 -12.64
CA ALA A 87 -14.54 -3.55 -13.06
C ALA A 87 -14.33 -2.55 -11.90
N TYR A 88 -14.78 -2.89 -10.68
CA TYR A 88 -14.51 -2.04 -9.51
C TYR A 88 -13.03 -1.92 -9.19
N TYR A 89 -12.28 -3.01 -9.28
CA TYR A 89 -10.83 -2.99 -9.04
C TYR A 89 -10.13 -2.09 -10.07
N ARG A 90 -10.47 -2.22 -11.35
CA ARG A 90 -9.90 -1.41 -12.44
C ARG A 90 -10.31 0.06 -12.37
N ASP A 91 -11.48 0.36 -11.82
CA ASP A 91 -11.97 1.71 -11.55
C ASP A 91 -11.31 2.36 -10.31
N ASN A 92 -10.35 1.69 -9.66
CA ASN A 92 -9.76 2.10 -8.37
C ASN A 92 -10.81 2.30 -7.27
N ASN A 93 -11.86 1.47 -7.27
CA ASN A 93 -12.87 1.43 -6.23
C ASN A 93 -12.70 0.14 -5.42
N GLU A 94 -11.64 0.09 -4.63
CA GLU A 94 -11.22 -1.13 -3.94
C GLU A 94 -12.24 -1.62 -2.91
N GLU A 95 -12.89 -0.70 -2.18
CA GLU A 95 -13.91 -1.06 -1.20
C GLU A 95 -15.11 -1.77 -1.87
N ALA A 96 -15.55 -1.26 -3.03
CA ALA A 96 -16.62 -1.89 -3.79
C ALA A 96 -16.18 -3.23 -4.38
N ALA A 97 -14.94 -3.35 -4.85
CA ALA A 97 -14.37 -4.62 -5.33
C ALA A 97 -14.34 -5.69 -4.23
N ILE A 98 -13.87 -5.31 -3.02
CA ILE A 98 -13.86 -6.21 -1.85
C ILE A 98 -15.27 -6.66 -1.49
N ALA A 99 -16.23 -5.72 -1.43
CA ALA A 99 -17.61 -6.03 -1.10
C ALA A 99 -18.28 -6.96 -2.15
N ALA A 100 -17.99 -6.73 -3.43
CA ALA A 100 -18.47 -7.58 -4.52
C ALA A 100 -17.85 -8.98 -4.44
N ALA A 101 -16.55 -9.09 -4.17
CA ALA A 101 -15.87 -10.37 -4.02
C ALA A 101 -16.41 -11.17 -2.82
N ASP A 102 -16.59 -10.51 -1.67
CA ASP A 102 -17.18 -11.14 -0.48
C ASP A 102 -18.61 -11.62 -0.73
N ARG A 103 -19.40 -10.84 -1.48
CA ARG A 103 -20.74 -11.28 -1.90
C ARG A 103 -20.68 -12.51 -2.79
N PHE A 104 -19.84 -12.52 -3.82
CA PHE A 104 -19.69 -13.66 -4.72
C PHE A 104 -19.29 -14.92 -3.94
N LEU A 105 -18.26 -14.83 -3.10
CA LEU A 105 -17.75 -15.95 -2.30
C LEU A 105 -18.79 -16.50 -1.33
N ARG A 106 -19.66 -15.65 -0.79
CA ARG A 106 -20.75 -16.05 0.10
C ARG A 106 -21.88 -16.76 -0.66
N LEU A 107 -22.22 -16.27 -1.85
CA LEU A 107 -23.31 -16.82 -2.68
C LEU A 107 -22.88 -18.09 -3.43
N HIS A 108 -21.64 -18.14 -3.89
CA HIS A 108 -21.11 -19.20 -4.76
C HIS A 108 -19.80 -19.83 -4.21
N PRO A 109 -19.79 -20.36 -2.98
CA PRO A 109 -18.56 -20.83 -2.32
C PRO A 109 -17.89 -22.05 -2.99
N ARG A 110 -18.59 -22.75 -3.89
CA ARG A 110 -18.10 -23.93 -4.63
C ARG A 110 -17.96 -23.66 -6.14
N HIS A 111 -18.04 -22.39 -6.56
CA HIS A 111 -17.87 -22.03 -7.97
C HIS A 111 -16.45 -22.36 -8.45
N PRO A 112 -16.27 -22.84 -9.70
CA PRO A 112 -14.95 -23.09 -10.26
C PRO A 112 -14.00 -21.89 -10.12
N ASP A 113 -14.51 -20.69 -10.40
CA ASP A 113 -13.74 -19.43 -10.34
C ASP A 113 -13.83 -18.70 -8.98
N ALA A 114 -14.20 -19.41 -7.91
CA ALA A 114 -14.16 -18.82 -6.55
C ALA A 114 -12.73 -18.44 -6.14
N ASP A 115 -11.73 -19.13 -6.68
CA ASP A 115 -10.31 -18.84 -6.48
C ASP A 115 -9.93 -17.44 -7.03
N TYR A 116 -10.48 -17.05 -8.19
CA TYR A 116 -10.32 -15.72 -8.77
C TYR A 116 -10.89 -14.62 -7.86
N ALA A 117 -12.09 -14.81 -7.30
CA ALA A 117 -12.68 -13.83 -6.38
C ALA A 117 -11.84 -13.64 -5.11
N TRP A 118 -11.30 -14.73 -4.55
CA TRP A 118 -10.36 -14.66 -3.42
C TRP A 118 -9.07 -13.90 -3.78
N TYR A 119 -8.50 -14.19 -4.95
CA TYR A 119 -7.31 -13.51 -5.45
C TYR A 119 -7.56 -12.00 -5.64
N MET A 120 -8.66 -11.62 -6.29
CA MET A 120 -9.06 -10.23 -6.51
C MET A 120 -9.31 -9.48 -5.20
N LYS A 121 -9.89 -10.15 -4.18
CA LYS A 121 -10.05 -9.57 -2.85
C LYS A 121 -8.70 -9.23 -2.21
N GLY A 122 -7.69 -10.07 -2.39
CA GLY A 122 -6.32 -9.80 -1.96
C GLY A 122 -5.71 -8.58 -2.66
N LEU A 123 -5.88 -8.49 -3.98
CA LEU A 123 -5.44 -7.36 -4.80
C LEU A 123 -6.09 -6.04 -4.40
N ALA A 124 -7.40 -6.03 -4.24
CA ALA A 124 -8.14 -4.83 -3.88
C ALA A 124 -7.77 -4.31 -2.49
N ASN A 125 -7.44 -5.19 -1.53
CA ASN A 125 -7.03 -4.74 -0.19
C ASN A 125 -5.73 -3.94 -0.19
N TYR A 126 -4.82 -4.17 -1.13
CA TYR A 126 -3.57 -3.43 -1.23
C TYR A 126 -3.03 -3.51 -2.64
N SER A 127 -3.20 -2.42 -3.40
CA SER A 127 -2.51 -2.28 -4.66
C SER A 127 -1.06 -1.88 -4.39
N LEU A 128 -0.15 -2.75 -4.82
CA LEU A 128 1.29 -2.46 -4.90
C LEU A 128 1.62 -1.50 -6.05
N GLU A 129 0.65 -1.18 -6.91
CA GLU A 129 0.88 -0.29 -8.03
C GLU A 129 1.18 1.12 -7.52
N PRO A 130 2.37 1.66 -7.84
CA PRO A 130 2.69 3.03 -7.53
C PRO A 130 1.69 3.93 -8.29
N GLY A 131 0.73 4.54 -7.61
CA GLY A 131 -0.21 5.46 -8.24
C GLY A 131 0.53 6.54 -9.04
N LEU A 132 -0.07 7.12 -10.09
CA LEU A 132 0.60 8.00 -11.07
C LEU A 132 1.54 9.08 -10.49
N LEU A 133 1.28 9.55 -9.26
CA LEU A 133 2.07 10.56 -8.55
C LEU A 133 3.31 10.02 -7.81
N SER A 134 3.38 8.72 -7.53
CA SER A 134 4.52 8.05 -6.88
C SER A 134 5.78 8.00 -7.78
N ARG A 135 5.62 8.14 -9.10
CA ARG A 135 6.75 8.28 -10.03
C ARG A 135 7.46 9.63 -9.88
N PHE A 136 6.76 10.64 -9.38
CA PHE A 136 7.28 12.00 -9.17
C PHE A 136 7.71 12.27 -7.72
N TYR A 137 7.21 11.49 -6.77
CA TYR A 137 7.62 11.53 -5.38
C TYR A 137 7.98 10.12 -4.91
N GLN A 138 9.27 9.88 -4.62
CA GLN A 138 9.74 8.74 -3.81
C GLN A 138 9.17 8.86 -2.39
N THR A 139 7.85 8.73 -2.26
CA THR A 139 7.21 8.70 -0.95
C THR A 139 7.35 7.27 -0.47
N ASP A 140 8.15 7.06 0.58
CA ASP A 140 8.29 5.75 1.18
C ASP A 140 6.91 5.30 1.68
N HIS A 141 6.28 4.38 0.94
CA HIS A 141 4.97 3.84 1.29
C HIS A 141 4.99 3.16 2.66
N SER A 142 6.17 2.74 3.14
CA SER A 142 6.36 2.16 4.47
C SER A 142 6.21 3.16 5.62
N ALA A 143 6.10 4.47 5.34
CA ALA A 143 5.78 5.48 6.34
C ALA A 143 4.27 5.77 6.49
N ARG A 144 3.42 5.20 5.61
CA ARG A 144 1.95 5.35 5.64
C ARG A 144 1.28 4.12 6.27
N ASP A 145 -0.01 4.26 6.59
CA ASP A 145 -0.82 3.21 7.23
C ASP A 145 -0.70 1.84 6.50
N VAL A 146 -0.14 0.86 7.21
CA VAL A 146 0.08 -0.52 6.73
C VAL A 146 -1.12 -1.44 6.95
N ALA A 147 -2.25 -0.94 7.50
CA ALA A 147 -3.44 -1.75 7.75
C ALA A 147 -3.93 -2.48 6.50
N SER A 148 -3.95 -1.78 5.35
CA SER A 148 -4.33 -2.34 4.05
C SER A 148 -3.38 -3.45 3.58
N ALA A 149 -2.06 -3.23 3.69
CA ALA A 149 -1.05 -4.26 3.39
C ALA A 149 -1.22 -5.50 4.28
N ARG A 150 -1.45 -5.33 5.59
CA ARG A 150 -1.71 -6.46 6.50
C ARG A 150 -3.00 -7.20 6.16
N ARG A 151 -4.07 -6.48 5.76
CA ARG A 151 -5.31 -7.11 5.29
C ARG A 151 -5.06 -7.94 4.04
N SER A 152 -4.44 -7.35 3.02
CA SER A 152 -4.11 -8.03 1.76
C SER A 152 -3.27 -9.30 1.99
N PHE A 153 -2.25 -9.25 2.85
CA PHE A 153 -1.46 -10.43 3.22
C PHE A 153 -2.34 -11.56 3.78
N ARG A 154 -3.29 -11.23 4.68
CA ARG A 154 -4.21 -12.23 5.26
C ARG A 154 -5.16 -12.80 4.22
N GLU A 155 -5.68 -11.98 3.30
CA GLU A 155 -6.56 -12.46 2.22
C GLU A 155 -5.79 -13.39 1.26
N PHE A 156 -4.56 -13.03 0.87
CA PHE A 156 -3.72 -13.92 0.06
C PHE A 156 -3.32 -15.20 0.80
N GLN A 157 -3.05 -15.12 2.11
CA GLN A 157 -2.77 -16.30 2.92
C GLN A 157 -3.98 -17.25 2.94
N GLU A 158 -5.18 -16.71 3.12
CA GLU A 158 -6.42 -17.50 3.11
C GLU A 158 -6.73 -18.06 1.72
N PHE A 159 -6.51 -17.27 0.66
CA PHE A 159 -6.58 -17.72 -0.73
C PHE A 159 -5.67 -18.93 -0.98
N LEU A 160 -4.37 -18.82 -0.67
CA LEU A 160 -3.40 -19.90 -0.87
C LEU A 160 -3.68 -21.13 0.00
N ARG A 161 -4.27 -20.94 1.18
CA ARG A 161 -4.69 -22.05 2.05
C ARG A 161 -5.84 -22.85 1.42
N ARG A 162 -6.76 -22.17 0.73
CA ARG A 162 -7.94 -22.78 0.11
C ARG A 162 -7.66 -23.31 -1.30
N TYR A 163 -6.88 -22.58 -2.09
CA TYR A 163 -6.64 -22.83 -3.51
C TYR A 163 -5.13 -22.84 -3.82
N PRO A 164 -4.35 -23.77 -3.23
CA PRO A 164 -2.90 -23.81 -3.40
C PRO A 164 -2.44 -24.06 -4.85
N ASP A 165 -3.29 -24.71 -5.65
CA ASP A 165 -3.06 -25.11 -7.04
C ASP A 165 -3.73 -24.18 -8.07
N SER A 166 -4.32 -23.07 -7.62
CA SER A 166 -4.91 -22.06 -8.52
C SER A 166 -3.86 -21.50 -9.48
N VAL A 167 -4.29 -21.13 -10.68
CA VAL A 167 -3.46 -20.42 -11.67
C VAL A 167 -2.90 -19.09 -11.10
N TYR A 168 -3.60 -18.47 -10.16
CA TYR A 168 -3.18 -17.21 -9.53
C TYR A 168 -2.26 -17.41 -8.31
N ALA A 169 -2.03 -18.66 -7.87
CA ALA A 169 -1.28 -18.95 -6.65
C ALA A 169 0.18 -18.50 -6.72
N ALA A 170 0.82 -18.62 -7.89
CA ALA A 170 2.21 -18.18 -8.08
C ALA A 170 2.37 -16.67 -7.90
N ASP A 171 1.49 -15.89 -8.52
CA ASP A 171 1.49 -14.43 -8.41
C ASP A 171 1.19 -13.97 -6.97
N ALA A 172 0.17 -14.57 -6.32
CA ALA A 172 -0.15 -14.26 -4.93
C ALA A 172 1.04 -14.48 -3.98
N ARG A 173 1.84 -15.54 -4.17
CA ARG A 173 3.06 -15.78 -3.38
C ARG A 173 4.09 -14.66 -3.57
N VAL A 174 4.31 -14.22 -4.80
CA VAL A 174 5.22 -13.10 -5.11
C VAL A 174 4.73 -11.81 -4.44
N ARG A 175 3.43 -11.52 -4.53
CA ARG A 175 2.85 -10.34 -3.87
C ARG A 175 2.98 -10.40 -2.36
N MET A 176 2.75 -11.56 -1.74
CA MET A 176 2.96 -11.75 -0.30
C MET A 176 4.40 -11.49 0.12
N VAL A 177 5.40 -11.86 -0.69
CA VAL A 177 6.82 -11.53 -0.41
C VAL A 177 7.02 -10.01 -0.41
N ASN A 178 6.49 -9.31 -1.40
CA ASN A 178 6.60 -7.84 -1.49
C ASN A 178 5.87 -7.14 -0.32
N ILE A 179 4.66 -7.58 0.00
CA ILE A 179 3.89 -7.06 1.13
C ILE A 179 4.66 -7.28 2.44
N LYS A 180 5.26 -8.46 2.62
CA LYS A 180 6.07 -8.78 3.79
C LYS A 180 7.26 -7.82 3.94
N ASP A 181 7.93 -7.48 2.84
CA ASP A 181 9.01 -6.49 2.86
C ASP A 181 8.50 -5.09 3.24
N VAL A 182 7.39 -4.64 2.67
CA VAL A 182 6.75 -3.36 3.05
C VAL A 182 6.43 -3.31 4.55
N LEU A 183 5.87 -4.37 5.10
CA LEU A 183 5.54 -4.47 6.53
C LEU A 183 6.79 -4.44 7.41
N ALA A 184 7.83 -5.18 7.03
CA ALA A 184 9.11 -5.20 7.73
C ALA A 184 9.80 -3.82 7.71
N ARG A 185 9.78 -3.15 6.55
CA ARG A 185 10.33 -1.80 6.38
C ARG A 185 9.61 -0.78 7.25
N HIS A 186 8.29 -0.86 7.34
CA HIS A 186 7.52 0.03 8.23
C HIS A 186 7.96 -0.12 9.70
N GLU A 187 8.14 -1.36 10.20
CA GLU A 187 8.64 -1.57 11.56
C GLU A 187 10.04 -0.96 11.74
N MET A 188 10.91 -1.03 10.73
CA MET A 188 12.23 -0.38 10.78
C MET A 188 12.15 1.15 10.77
N VAL A 189 11.24 1.75 10.02
CA VAL A 189 10.98 3.21 10.06
C VAL A 189 10.59 3.63 11.49
N VAL A 190 9.69 2.87 12.13
CA VAL A 190 9.27 3.12 13.52
C VAL A 190 10.41 2.86 14.51
N ALA A 191 11.23 1.82 14.29
CA ALA A 191 12.39 1.53 15.13
C ALA A 191 13.42 2.66 15.08
N ASN A 192 13.76 3.15 13.89
CA ASN A 192 14.64 4.31 13.67
C ASN A 192 14.11 5.57 14.37
N TYR A 193 12.80 5.79 14.32
CA TYR A 193 12.14 6.89 15.05
C TYR A 193 12.35 6.80 16.57
N TYR A 194 12.34 5.60 17.15
CA TYR A 194 12.61 5.37 18.57
C TYR A 194 14.10 5.48 18.92
N VAL A 195 15.00 5.00 18.06
CA VAL A 195 16.45 5.19 18.20
C VAL A 195 16.79 6.67 18.29
N LYS A 196 16.22 7.50 17.41
CA LYS A 196 16.39 8.96 17.42
C LYS A 196 16.00 9.62 18.75
N ARG A 197 15.10 8.99 19.51
CA ARG A 197 14.63 9.45 20.83
C ARG A 197 15.30 8.76 22.01
N ARG A 198 16.31 7.92 21.76
CA ARG A 198 16.97 7.08 22.78
C ARG A 198 16.00 6.12 23.49
N ALA A 199 14.87 5.80 22.85
CA ALA A 199 13.89 4.83 23.37
C ALA A 199 14.28 3.41 22.93
N TYR A 200 15.43 2.93 23.40
CA TYR A 200 16.05 1.69 22.90
C TYR A 200 15.18 0.45 23.12
N THR A 201 14.50 0.32 24.26
CA THR A 201 13.56 -0.79 24.50
C THR A 201 12.42 -0.83 23.47
N ALA A 202 11.89 0.33 23.10
CA ALA A 202 10.84 0.42 22.08
C ALA A 202 11.39 0.10 20.69
N ALA A 203 12.60 0.55 20.36
CA ALA A 203 13.27 0.23 19.11
C ALA A 203 13.58 -1.28 18.99
N ILE A 204 14.07 -1.90 20.07
CA ILE A 204 14.30 -3.36 20.16
C ILE A 204 13.01 -4.13 19.88
N ASN A 205 11.90 -3.76 20.51
CA ASN A 205 10.62 -4.45 20.28
C ASN A 205 10.17 -4.39 18.81
N ARG A 206 10.44 -3.28 18.12
CA ARG A 206 10.14 -3.13 16.69
C ARG A 206 11.06 -3.99 15.82
N ALA A 207 12.36 -3.98 16.09
CA ALA A 207 13.30 -4.81 15.33
C ALA A 207 13.09 -6.32 15.59
N LYS A 208 12.75 -6.73 16.82
CA LYS A 208 12.34 -8.12 17.11
C LYS A 208 11.12 -8.54 16.31
N ALA A 209 10.10 -7.68 16.19
CA ALA A 209 8.95 -7.96 15.34
C ALA A 209 9.35 -8.22 13.89
N VAL A 210 10.37 -7.53 13.36
CA VAL A 210 10.92 -7.80 12.03
C VAL A 210 11.54 -9.19 11.94
N VAL A 211 12.41 -9.53 12.89
CA VAL A 211 13.12 -10.81 12.91
C VAL A 211 12.15 -11.99 13.06
N GLU A 212 11.15 -11.86 13.93
CA GLU A 212 10.21 -12.92 14.28
C GLU A 212 9.07 -13.08 13.25
N GLN A 213 8.48 -11.97 12.79
CA GLN A 213 7.27 -12.00 11.96
C GLN A 213 7.59 -11.93 10.46
N TYR A 214 8.71 -11.30 10.10
CA TYR A 214 9.05 -11.02 8.71
C TYR A 214 10.38 -11.67 8.26
N PRO A 215 10.56 -13.00 8.41
CA PRO A 215 11.81 -13.64 8.02
C PRO A 215 12.08 -13.59 6.52
N ARG A 216 13.37 -13.50 6.14
CA ARG A 216 13.84 -13.41 4.74
C ARG A 216 13.39 -12.15 4.00
N THR A 217 13.07 -11.07 4.72
CA THR A 217 12.93 -9.73 4.13
C THR A 217 14.28 -9.03 4.12
N GLU A 218 14.45 -8.01 3.27
CA GLU A 218 15.72 -7.27 3.23
C GLU A 218 15.96 -6.49 4.54
N ALA A 219 14.87 -5.96 5.11
CA ALA A 219 14.86 -5.23 6.38
C ALA A 219 15.33 -6.05 7.59
N MET A 220 15.39 -7.38 7.47
CA MET A 220 15.89 -8.26 8.53
C MET A 220 17.35 -7.97 8.89
N SER A 221 18.18 -7.65 7.90
CA SER A 221 19.59 -7.29 8.13
C SER A 221 19.71 -5.97 8.92
N ASP A 222 18.94 -4.95 8.53
CA ASP A 222 18.85 -3.68 9.24
C ASP A 222 18.33 -3.87 10.68
N ALA A 223 17.38 -4.78 10.89
CA ALA A 223 16.84 -5.10 12.21
C ALA A 223 17.91 -5.68 13.14
N PHE A 224 18.73 -6.64 12.67
CA PHE A 224 19.83 -7.17 13.46
C PHE A 224 20.88 -6.10 13.78
N ALA A 225 21.25 -5.25 12.81
CA ALA A 225 22.18 -4.15 13.06
C ALA A 225 21.64 -3.18 14.13
N LEU A 226 20.34 -2.85 14.06
CA LEU A 226 19.68 -2.02 15.07
C LEU A 226 19.66 -2.70 16.45
N LEU A 227 19.41 -4.02 16.52
CA LEU A 227 19.45 -4.78 17.77
C LEU A 227 20.84 -4.73 18.42
N VAL A 228 21.91 -5.00 17.65
CA VAL A 228 23.29 -4.88 18.13
C VAL A 228 23.54 -3.49 18.71
N PHE A 229 23.16 -2.45 17.96
CA PHE A 229 23.30 -1.07 18.40
C PHE A 229 22.56 -0.78 19.71
N CYS A 230 21.27 -1.14 19.78
CA CYS A 230 20.45 -0.85 20.96
C CYS A 230 20.90 -1.64 22.19
N TYR A 231 21.28 -2.91 22.03
CA TYR A 231 21.78 -3.73 23.13
C TYR A 231 23.10 -3.19 23.67
N HIS A 232 24.03 -2.81 22.81
CA HIS A 232 25.27 -2.15 23.23
C HIS A 232 25.00 -0.81 23.94
N ARG A 233 23.99 -0.03 23.51
CA ARG A 233 23.61 1.22 24.17
C ARG A 233 22.95 1.03 25.54
N MET A 234 22.53 -0.19 25.84
CA MET A 234 21.93 -0.57 27.12
C MET A 234 22.88 -1.40 27.99
N ASP A 235 24.15 -1.52 27.61
CA ASP A 235 25.16 -2.35 28.27
C ASP A 235 24.77 -3.84 28.37
N LEU A 236 23.96 -4.32 27.43
CA LEU A 236 23.54 -5.71 27.30
C LEU A 236 24.43 -6.44 26.28
N THR A 237 25.72 -6.58 26.61
CA THR A 237 26.76 -7.02 25.67
C THR A 237 26.53 -8.43 25.13
N GLU A 238 26.11 -9.38 25.96
CA GLU A 238 25.83 -10.76 25.53
C GLU A 238 24.78 -10.80 24.40
N LEU A 239 23.68 -10.06 24.57
CA LEU A 239 22.64 -9.96 23.54
C LEU A 239 23.13 -9.21 22.29
N ALA A 240 24.01 -8.22 22.46
CA ALA A 240 24.62 -7.53 21.32
C ALA A 240 25.50 -8.48 20.50
N ASP A 241 26.35 -9.27 21.16
CA ASP A 241 27.28 -10.20 20.54
C ASP A 241 26.54 -11.36 19.83
N ASP A 242 25.48 -11.89 20.44
CA ASP A 242 24.63 -12.91 19.83
C ASP A 242 24.00 -12.41 18.51
N ASN A 243 23.43 -11.20 18.53
CA ASN A 243 22.83 -10.60 17.33
C ASN A 243 23.88 -10.22 16.28
N LEU A 244 25.09 -9.83 16.71
CA LEU A 244 26.21 -9.55 15.82
C LEU A 244 26.69 -10.82 15.12
N ALA A 245 26.77 -11.94 15.84
CA ALA A 245 27.11 -13.23 15.27
C ALA A 245 26.12 -13.65 14.17
N VAL A 246 24.82 -13.46 14.41
CA VAL A 246 23.77 -13.73 13.41
C VAL A 246 23.89 -12.79 12.20
N LEU A 247 24.10 -11.49 12.44
CA LEU A 247 24.30 -10.50 11.38
C LEU A 247 25.50 -10.84 10.50
N LYS A 248 26.65 -11.17 11.12
CA LYS A 248 27.89 -11.54 10.43
C LYS A 248 27.73 -12.83 9.61
N ALA A 249 27.06 -13.83 10.17
CA ALA A 249 26.89 -15.12 9.51
C ALA A 249 25.95 -15.05 8.29
N ASN A 250 24.90 -14.23 8.36
CA ASN A 250 23.86 -14.20 7.32
C ASN A 250 23.95 -12.99 6.38
N PHE A 251 24.54 -11.88 6.83
CA PHE A 251 24.60 -10.60 6.12
C PHE A 251 25.99 -9.96 6.22
N PRO A 252 27.07 -10.64 5.79
CA PRO A 252 28.45 -10.17 5.96
C PRO A 252 28.75 -8.84 5.24
N ASN A 253 27.98 -8.52 4.19
CA ASN A 253 28.14 -7.28 3.41
C ASN A 253 27.28 -6.12 3.94
N HIS A 254 26.71 -6.23 5.15
CA HIS A 254 25.86 -5.19 5.71
C HIS A 254 26.69 -3.93 6.03
N PRO A 255 26.22 -2.69 5.72
CA PRO A 255 27.01 -1.46 5.90
C PRO A 255 27.45 -1.16 7.34
N SER A 256 26.79 -1.76 8.33
CA SER A 256 27.17 -1.62 9.73
C SER A 256 28.36 -2.50 10.14
N LEU A 257 28.91 -3.33 9.24
CA LEU A 257 30.04 -4.21 9.51
C LEU A 257 31.32 -3.68 8.84
N ASP A 258 32.46 -3.79 9.53
CA ASP A 258 33.77 -3.51 8.96
C ASP A 258 34.36 -4.68 8.16
N GLU A 259 35.55 -4.50 7.61
CA GLU A 259 36.23 -5.54 6.81
C GLU A 259 36.57 -6.79 7.64
N ASN A 260 36.68 -6.65 8.97
CA ASN A 260 36.90 -7.76 9.90
C ASN A 260 35.59 -8.40 10.36
N GLY A 261 34.45 -7.82 9.97
CA GLY A 261 33.11 -8.19 10.40
C GLY A 261 32.79 -7.75 11.83
N ASP A 262 33.49 -6.75 12.35
CA ASP A 262 33.17 -6.09 13.61
C ASP A 262 32.14 -4.99 13.37
N TYR A 263 31.35 -4.70 14.40
CA TYR A 263 30.29 -3.70 14.30
C TYR A 263 30.86 -2.28 14.27
N ARG A 264 30.58 -1.53 13.21
CA ARG A 264 30.94 -0.11 13.06
C ARG A 264 30.00 0.74 13.91
N PHE A 265 30.41 1.03 15.14
CA PHE A 265 29.79 2.12 15.88
C PHE A 265 30.19 3.44 15.22
N ALA A 266 29.22 4.21 14.73
CA ALA A 266 29.48 5.53 14.16
C ALA A 266 30.21 6.41 15.20
N ALA A 267 31.49 6.70 14.96
CA ALA A 267 32.36 7.46 15.86
C ALA A 267 31.80 8.86 16.17
N ASP A 268 31.08 9.44 15.21
CA ASP A 268 30.44 10.76 15.31
C ASP A 268 29.12 10.74 16.09
N PHE A 269 28.62 9.56 16.48
CA PHE A 269 27.33 9.44 17.16
C PHE A 269 27.43 9.60 18.67
N ASN A 270 27.96 10.75 19.07
CA ASN A 270 27.83 11.25 20.43
C ASN A 270 26.63 12.20 20.51
N LEU A 271 25.42 11.66 20.75
CA LEU A 271 24.21 12.46 20.95
C LEU A 271 24.33 13.46 22.12
N ASP A 272 25.32 13.29 23.01
CA ASP A 272 25.58 14.20 24.12
C ASP A 272 26.47 15.38 23.69
N HIS A 273 27.20 15.24 22.58
CA HIS A 273 27.99 16.32 22.00
C HIS A 273 27.10 17.26 21.16
N ARG A 274 26.49 18.26 21.82
CA ARG A 274 25.82 19.36 21.14
C ARG A 274 26.84 20.45 20.78
N SER A 275 27.03 20.67 19.47
CA SER A 275 27.82 21.78 18.93
C SER A 275 27.36 23.14 19.47
N TRP A 276 28.25 24.11 19.53
CA TRP A 276 27.92 25.47 19.96
C TRP A 276 26.84 26.11 19.05
N LEU A 277 26.85 25.79 17.75
CA LEU A 277 25.83 26.20 16.79
C LEU A 277 24.47 25.57 17.13
N ASN A 278 24.47 24.30 17.53
CA ASN A 278 23.26 23.61 17.96
C ASN A 278 22.66 24.23 19.23
N ARG A 279 23.51 24.55 20.21
CA ARG A 279 23.07 25.22 21.43
C ARG A 279 22.56 26.63 21.16
N GLY A 280 23.29 27.43 20.37
CA GLY A 280 22.94 28.81 20.03
C GLY A 280 21.70 28.96 19.15
N SER A 281 21.40 27.95 18.34
CA SER A 281 20.20 27.91 17.47
C SER A 281 19.01 27.17 18.11
N PHE A 282 19.05 26.86 19.41
CA PHE A 282 18.02 26.08 20.11
C PHE A 282 17.71 24.72 19.45
N GLY A 283 18.72 24.08 18.87
CA GLY A 283 18.59 22.78 18.23
C GLY A 283 18.24 22.83 16.74
N LEU A 284 18.14 24.01 16.14
CA LEU A 284 17.75 24.19 14.73
C LEU A 284 18.89 23.85 13.76
N LEU A 285 20.13 24.17 14.11
CA LEU A 285 21.33 23.95 13.29
C LEU A 285 22.22 22.88 13.93
N ASP A 286 22.90 22.06 13.11
CA ASP A 286 23.90 21.07 13.56
C ASP A 286 23.41 20.08 14.64
N ALA A 287 22.17 19.60 14.51
CA ALA A 287 21.60 18.63 15.44
C ALA A 287 22.28 17.26 15.30
N PRO A 288 22.61 16.58 16.42
CA PRO A 288 23.23 15.26 16.36
C PRO A 288 22.28 14.27 15.67
N ARG A 289 22.77 13.58 14.63
CA ARG A 289 21.96 12.73 13.76
C ARG A 289 22.02 11.27 14.22
N ALA A 290 20.86 10.70 14.54
CA ALA A 290 20.71 9.27 14.82
C ALA A 290 21.24 8.41 13.67
N PRO A 291 21.91 7.27 13.94
CA PRO A 291 22.15 6.30 12.89
C PRO A 291 20.80 5.86 12.35
N ILE A 292 20.73 5.74 11.03
CA ILE A 292 19.55 5.25 10.32
C ILE A 292 19.89 3.86 9.83
N PHE A 293 19.10 2.89 10.26
CA PHE A 293 19.18 1.50 9.84
C PHE A 293 18.27 1.31 8.63
N ASP A 294 18.82 1.60 7.45
CA ASP A 294 18.20 1.34 6.15
C ASP A 294 19.27 1.16 5.07
N ILE A 295 19.50 -0.08 4.67
CA ILE A 295 20.48 -0.43 3.63
C ILE A 295 20.18 0.23 2.27
N ARG A 296 18.94 0.67 2.00
CA ARG A 296 18.57 1.32 0.73
C ARG A 296 19.17 2.71 0.58
N GLU A 297 19.34 3.43 1.69
CA GLU A 297 19.96 4.76 1.71
C GLU A 297 21.46 4.68 1.40
N SER A 298 22.11 3.55 1.71
CA SER A 298 23.55 3.35 1.43
C SER A 298 23.87 3.09 -0.05
N LYS A 299 22.87 2.80 -0.88
CA LYS A 299 23.02 2.51 -2.32
C LYS A 299 22.78 3.72 -3.24
N LYS A 300 22.42 4.88 -2.67
CA LYS A 300 22.22 6.14 -3.41
C LYS A 300 23.52 6.94 -3.46
#